data_AF-A0A5N5X7F2-F1
#
_entry.id   AF-A0A5N5X7F2-F1
#
_cell.length_a   1.000
_cell.length_b   1.000
_cell.length_c   1.000
_cell.angle_alpha   90.00
_cell.angle_beta   90.00
_cell.angle_gamma   90.00
#
_symmetry.space_group_name_H-M   'P 1'
#
loop_
_entity.id
_entity.type
_entity.pdbx_description
1 polymer ?
#
loop_
_entity_poly.entity_id
_entity_poly.type
_entity_poly.pdbx_seq_one_letter_code
_entity_poly.pdbx_strand_id
1 'polypeptide(L)'
;MHDPVQAGQELRRCVKELGFHGALLNGIQHAGKDGETYFFYDQPEYDEFWKVAVELDVPVYIHPAAPQRQYYQQQWVGRKYLVGLPFFATGNGVSLHLLGLITNGVIDRFQQLRAIVGHLGEHISFDFGELIIG
;
A
#
# COMPACT_ATOMS: atom_id res chain seq x y z
N MET A 1 0.29 2.31 10.04
CA MET A 1 -1.13 2.28 9.63
C MET A 1 -1.91 1.27 10.49
N HIS A 2 -1.87 1.37 11.82
CA HIS A 2 -2.70 0.52 12.70
C HIS A 2 -4.09 1.14 12.92
N ASP A 3 -4.14 2.47 12.88
CA ASP A 3 -5.33 3.28 13.03
C ASP A 3 -5.32 4.31 11.89
N PRO A 4 -6.33 4.30 11.00
CA PRO A 4 -6.39 5.22 9.86
C PRO A 4 -6.62 6.68 10.28
N VAL A 5 -7.33 6.93 11.38
CA VAL A 5 -7.59 8.29 11.90
C VAL A 5 -6.31 8.89 12.44
N GLN A 6 -5.58 8.13 13.27
CA GLN A 6 -4.29 8.57 13.81
C GLN A 6 -3.27 8.79 12.70
N ALA A 7 -3.22 7.90 11.70
CA ALA A 7 -2.33 8.06 10.57
C ALA A 7 -2.65 9.30 9.71
N GLY A 8 -3.93 9.61 9.53
CA GLY A 8 -4.35 10.84 8.86
C GLY A 8 -3.92 12.10 9.62
N GLN A 9 -4.06 12.11 10.95
CA GLN A 9 -3.59 13.22 11.79
C GLN A 9 -2.07 13.42 11.67
N GLU A 10 -1.29 12.34 11.67
CA GLU A 10 0.16 12.43 11.50
C GLU A 10 0.56 12.90 10.09
N LEU A 11 -0.15 12.46 9.05
CA LEU A 11 0.06 12.99 7.70
C LEU A 11 -0.20 14.50 7.65
N ARG A 12 -1.29 14.97 8.26
CA ARG A 12 -1.60 16.40 8.37
C ARG A 12 -0.49 17.17 9.06
N ARG A 13 0.02 16.66 10.20
CA ARG A 13 1.14 17.27 10.93
C ARG A 13 2.39 17.37 10.05
N CYS A 14 2.78 16.28 9.40
CA CYS A 14 3.93 16.24 8.50
C CYS A 14 3.82 17.23 7.34
N VAL A 15 2.66 17.33 6.70
CA VAL A 15 2.46 18.25 5.57
C VAL A 15 2.38 19.71 6.04
N LYS A 16 1.54 20.01 7.04
CA LYS A 16 1.24 21.38 7.45
C LYS A 16 2.33 22.02 8.31
N GLU A 17 3.00 21.24 9.15
CA GLU A 17 3.97 21.77 10.11
C GLU A 17 5.42 21.51 9.68
N LEU A 18 5.69 20.40 8.98
CA LEU A 18 7.05 19.99 8.62
C LEU A 18 7.38 20.18 7.13
N GLY A 19 6.41 20.57 6.29
CA GLY A 19 6.63 20.81 4.86
C GLY A 19 6.86 19.54 4.04
N PHE A 20 6.33 18.40 4.48
CA PHE A 20 6.42 17.15 3.71
C PHE A 20 5.48 17.20 2.50
N HIS A 21 5.84 16.45 1.45
CA HIS A 21 5.15 16.47 0.16
C HIS A 21 4.23 15.26 -0.05
N GLY A 22 3.98 14.45 0.99
CA GLY A 22 3.17 13.25 0.90
C GLY A 22 3.56 12.18 1.92
N ALA A 23 3.05 10.97 1.69
CA ALA A 23 3.35 9.79 2.50
C ALA A 23 4.05 8.71 1.68
N LEU A 24 4.85 7.88 2.34
CA LEU A 24 5.36 6.63 1.81
C LEU A 24 4.95 5.51 2.78
N LEU A 25 4.17 4.56 2.28
CA LEU A 25 3.67 3.41 3.02
C LEU A 25 4.35 2.15 2.50
N ASN A 26 4.86 1.32 3.41
CA ASN A 26 5.56 0.09 3.03
C ASN A 26 4.60 -1.10 3.08
N GLY A 27 4.03 -1.47 1.93
CA GLY A 27 3.11 -2.58 1.77
C GLY A 27 1.91 -2.47 2.71
N ILE A 28 1.61 -3.60 3.36
CA ILE A 28 0.55 -3.71 4.37
C ILE A 28 1.08 -3.51 5.79
N GLN A 29 0.20 -3.10 6.70
CA GLN A 29 0.55 -3.06 8.12
C GLN A 29 0.36 -4.44 8.75
N HIS A 30 1.42 -4.98 9.32
CA HIS A 30 1.33 -6.18 10.16
C HIS A 30 0.93 -5.81 11.59
N ALA A 31 0.05 -6.59 12.19
CA ALA A 31 -0.39 -6.49 13.58
C ALA A 31 -0.60 -7.87 14.21
N GLY A 32 -0.92 -7.91 15.50
CA GLY A 32 -0.97 -9.16 16.27
C GLY A 32 0.39 -9.52 16.87
N LYS A 33 0.41 -10.58 17.69
CA LYS A 33 1.59 -10.95 18.48
C LYS A 33 2.72 -11.48 17.58
N ASP A 34 2.34 -12.22 16.56
CA ASP A 34 3.20 -12.90 15.59
C ASP A 34 2.96 -12.36 14.17
N GLY A 35 2.44 -11.12 14.04
CA GLY A 35 2.16 -10.43 12.78
C GLY A 35 1.22 -11.17 11.82
N GLU A 36 0.33 -11.97 12.40
CA GLU A 36 -0.71 -12.75 11.76
C GLU A 36 -1.84 -11.90 11.19
N THR A 37 -1.98 -10.65 11.66
CA THR A 37 -2.99 -9.72 11.16
C THR A 37 -2.40 -8.82 10.09
N TYR A 38 -3.09 -8.76 8.96
CA TYR A 38 -2.72 -7.95 7.81
C TYR A 38 -3.76 -6.85 7.61
N PHE A 39 -3.36 -5.60 7.76
CA PHE A 39 -4.21 -4.48 7.39
C PHE A 39 -3.85 -4.01 5.99
N PHE A 40 -4.78 -4.29 5.07
CA PHE A 40 -4.84 -3.66 3.76
C PHE A 40 -5.59 -2.33 3.87
N TYR A 41 -5.16 -1.37 3.07
CA TYR A 41 -5.66 0.01 3.12
C TYR A 41 -6.81 0.24 2.13
N ASP A 42 -7.42 -0.84 1.64
CA ASP A 42 -8.52 -0.85 0.67
C ASP A 42 -9.89 -1.07 1.31
N GLN A 43 -9.94 -1.23 2.62
CA GLN A 43 -11.18 -1.40 3.39
C GLN A 43 -11.80 -0.04 3.78
N PRO A 44 -13.12 0.03 4.01
CA PRO A 44 -13.83 1.29 4.27
C PRO A 44 -13.30 2.09 5.47
N GLU A 45 -12.71 1.44 6.47
CA GLU A 45 -12.15 2.16 7.62
C GLU A 45 -10.97 3.07 7.23
N TYR A 46 -10.25 2.72 6.16
CA TYR A 46 -9.14 3.50 5.63
C TYR A 46 -9.57 4.73 4.83
N ASP A 47 -10.87 4.89 4.53
CA ASP A 47 -11.40 6.11 3.93
C ASP A 47 -11.04 7.34 4.78
N GLU A 48 -10.93 7.21 6.10
CA GLU A 48 -10.49 8.29 6.98
C GLU A 48 -9.06 8.79 6.67
N PHE A 49 -8.16 7.88 6.29
CA PHE A 49 -6.81 8.26 5.86
C PHE A 49 -6.82 8.88 4.46
N TRP A 50 -7.56 8.27 3.52
CA TRP A 50 -7.64 8.74 2.13
C TRP A 50 -8.27 10.13 2.01
N LYS A 51 -9.30 10.42 2.82
CA LYS A 51 -9.89 11.77 2.94
C LYS A 51 -8.82 12.82 3.25
N VAL A 52 -7.93 12.53 4.20
CA VAL A 52 -6.87 13.47 4.59
C VAL A 52 -5.83 13.63 3.48
N ALA A 53 -5.43 12.55 2.81
CA ALA A 53 -4.50 12.63 1.69
C ALA A 53 -5.05 13.51 0.55
N VAL A 54 -6.34 13.38 0.24
CA VAL A 54 -7.02 14.22 -0.74
C VAL A 54 -7.16 15.67 -0.27
N GLU A 55 -7.56 15.89 0.98
CA GLU A 55 -7.72 17.24 1.54
C GLU A 55 -6.40 18.04 1.53
N LEU A 56 -5.29 17.36 1.81
CA LEU A 56 -3.97 17.96 1.80
C LEU A 56 -3.40 18.14 0.39
N ASP A 57 -4.05 17.56 -0.61
CA ASP A 57 -3.57 17.46 -1.99
C ASP A 57 -2.11 16.99 -2.05
N VAL A 58 -1.84 15.81 -1.49
CA VAL A 58 -0.52 15.19 -1.51
C VAL A 58 -0.58 13.74 -1.99
N PRO A 59 0.44 13.25 -2.72
CA PRO A 59 0.50 11.87 -3.11
C PRO A 59 0.81 10.91 -1.96
N VAL A 60 0.38 9.66 -2.12
CA VAL A 60 0.74 8.53 -1.27
C VAL A 60 1.50 7.51 -2.10
N TYR A 61 2.77 7.29 -1.76
CA TYR A 61 3.61 6.28 -2.38
C TYR A 61 3.37 4.94 -1.68
N ILE A 62 2.98 3.90 -2.43
CA ILE A 62 2.92 2.52 -1.95
C ILE A 62 4.21 1.81 -2.33
N HIS A 63 5.14 1.75 -1.38
CA HIS A 63 6.43 1.12 -1.53
C HIS A 63 6.32 -0.34 -1.07
N PRO A 64 7.07 -1.28 -1.65
CA PRO A 64 7.04 -2.65 -1.16
C PRO A 64 7.65 -2.82 0.23
N ALA A 65 7.22 -3.88 0.91
CA ALA A 65 7.83 -4.36 2.15
C ALA A 65 8.29 -5.81 1.98
N ALA A 66 9.35 -6.19 2.67
CA ALA A 66 9.78 -7.58 2.72
C ALA A 66 8.70 -8.43 3.43
N PRO A 67 8.45 -9.67 2.98
CA PRO A 67 7.56 -10.59 3.67
C PRO A 67 8.02 -10.80 5.11
N GLN A 68 7.07 -10.76 6.06
CA GLN A 68 7.37 -10.90 7.49
C GLN A 68 6.70 -12.13 8.10
N ARG A 69 7.31 -12.62 9.18
CA ARG A 69 6.73 -13.61 10.12
C ARG A 69 6.08 -14.81 9.43
N GLN A 70 4.79 -15.06 9.66
CA GLN A 70 4.10 -16.24 9.13
C GLN A 70 4.11 -16.29 7.60
N TYR A 71 3.92 -15.15 6.93
CA TYR A 71 3.99 -15.06 5.47
C TYR A 71 5.38 -15.46 4.96
N TYR A 72 6.44 -14.96 5.61
CA TYR A 72 7.82 -15.39 5.34
C TYR A 72 8.01 -16.90 5.55
N GLN A 73 7.55 -17.43 6.68
CA GLN A 73 7.74 -18.85 7.01
C GLN A 73 7.05 -19.78 6.00
N GLN A 74 5.84 -19.44 5.56
CA GLN A 74 5.06 -20.30 4.67
C GLN A 74 5.53 -20.23 3.21
N GLN A 75 5.92 -19.04 2.73
CA GLN A 75 6.18 -18.83 1.31
C GLN A 75 7.65 -18.55 0.96
N TRP A 76 8.49 -18.20 1.93
CA TRP A 76 9.83 -17.66 1.63
C TRP A 76 10.98 -18.44 2.27
N VAL A 77 10.76 -19.20 3.34
CA VAL A 77 11.84 -19.91 4.06
C VAL A 77 12.69 -20.81 3.16
N GLY A 78 12.08 -21.54 2.23
CA GLY A 78 12.77 -22.42 1.27
C GLY A 78 13.34 -21.70 0.04
N ARG A 79 13.09 -20.40 -0.10
CA ARG A 79 13.46 -19.58 -1.27
C ARG A 79 13.91 -18.17 -0.87
N LYS A 80 14.63 -18.06 0.26
CA LYS A 80 15.01 -16.80 0.91
C LYS A 80 15.75 -15.81 0.01
N TYR A 81 16.47 -16.28 -1.00
CA TYR A 81 17.21 -15.43 -1.95
C TYR A 81 16.30 -14.65 -2.90
N LEU A 82 15.00 -14.98 -2.96
CA LEU A 82 14.01 -14.20 -3.69
C LEU A 82 13.52 -12.98 -2.89
N VAL A 83 13.75 -12.94 -1.58
CA VAL A 83 13.36 -11.83 -0.71
C VAL A 83 14.25 -10.62 -0.97
N GLY A 84 13.64 -9.48 -1.30
CA GLY A 84 14.34 -8.23 -1.57
C GLY A 84 14.74 -8.02 -3.03
N LEU A 85 14.54 -9.01 -3.90
CA LEU A 85 14.53 -8.77 -5.35
C LEU A 85 13.27 -7.98 -5.71
N PRO A 86 13.38 -6.76 -6.28
CA PRO A 86 12.26 -5.86 -6.54
C PRO A 86 11.08 -6.55 -7.24
N PHE A 87 11.41 -7.45 -8.18
CA PHE A 87 10.45 -8.13 -9.02
C PHE A 87 9.62 -9.21 -8.31
N PHE A 88 10.20 -10.11 -7.52
CA PHE A 88 9.47 -11.35 -7.15
C PHE A 88 8.81 -11.33 -5.78
N ALA A 89 9.45 -10.77 -4.75
CA ALA A 89 8.90 -10.79 -3.39
C ALA A 89 8.08 -9.55 -3.04
N THR A 90 8.49 -8.43 -3.59
CA THR A 90 8.04 -7.10 -3.19
C THR A 90 6.94 -6.59 -4.10
N GLY A 91 7.05 -6.80 -5.42
CA GLY A 91 6.04 -6.39 -6.39
C GLY A 91 4.68 -7.09 -6.20
N ASN A 92 4.67 -8.38 -5.85
CA ASN A 92 3.41 -9.13 -5.65
C ASN A 92 2.52 -8.55 -4.54
N GLY A 93 3.14 -8.07 -3.45
CA GLY A 93 2.40 -7.46 -2.35
C GLY A 93 1.80 -6.12 -2.74
N VAL A 94 2.58 -5.28 -3.43
CA VAL A 94 2.13 -3.95 -3.87
C VAL A 94 1.08 -4.06 -4.97
N SER A 95 1.23 -4.99 -5.92
CA SER A 95 0.26 -5.20 -6.99
C SER A 95 -1.08 -5.68 -6.45
N LEU A 96 -1.08 -6.64 -5.53
CA LEU A 96 -2.28 -7.09 -4.83
C LEU A 96 -2.96 -5.94 -4.09
N HIS A 97 -2.18 -5.13 -3.37
CA HIS A 97 -2.72 -4.01 -2.62
C HIS A 97 -3.29 -2.93 -3.54
N LEU A 98 -2.60 -2.58 -4.63
CA LEU A 98 -3.08 -1.58 -5.59
C LEU A 98 -4.35 -2.05 -6.29
N LEU A 99 -4.39 -3.31 -6.75
CA LEU A 99 -5.59 -3.89 -7.33
C LEU A 99 -6.74 -3.89 -6.31
N GLY A 100 -6.47 -4.20 -5.05
CA GLY A 100 -7.44 -4.07 -3.96
C GLY A 100 -8.01 -2.66 -3.84
N LEU A 101 -7.17 -1.62 -3.87
CA LEU A 101 -7.62 -0.22 -3.87
C LEU A 101 -8.54 0.10 -5.06
N ILE A 102 -8.21 -0.41 -6.25
CA ILE A 102 -9.00 -0.20 -7.46
C ILE A 102 -10.33 -0.96 -7.37
N THR A 103 -10.30 -2.27 -7.11
CA THR A 103 -11.49 -3.13 -7.13
C THR A 103 -12.44 -2.89 -5.96
N ASN A 104 -11.94 -2.43 -4.82
CA ASN A 104 -12.78 -1.98 -3.71
C ASN A 104 -13.25 -0.53 -3.85
N GLY A 105 -13.00 0.12 -5.01
CA GLY A 105 -13.54 1.42 -5.37
C GLY A 105 -12.96 2.60 -4.57
N VAL A 106 -11.77 2.48 -3.98
CA VAL A 106 -11.13 3.59 -3.26
C VAL A 106 -10.87 4.75 -4.22
N ILE A 107 -10.37 4.45 -5.42
CA ILE A 107 -10.08 5.47 -6.44
C ILE A 107 -11.38 6.14 -6.92
N ASP A 108 -12.49 5.39 -6.98
CA ASP A 108 -13.81 5.94 -7.35
C ASP A 108 -14.37 6.89 -6.28
N ARG A 109 -14.21 6.52 -4.99
CA ARG A 109 -14.62 7.38 -3.86
C ARG A 109 -13.73 8.62 -3.73
N PHE A 110 -12.46 8.51 -4.11
CA PHE A 110 -11.44 9.55 -3.94
C PHE A 110 -10.76 9.88 -5.28
N GLN A 111 -11.51 10.46 -6.22
CA GLN A 111 -11.04 10.72 -7.59
C GLN A 111 -9.82 11.67 -7.69
N GLN A 112 -9.54 12.45 -6.65
CA GLN A 112 -8.38 13.35 -6.56
C GLN A 112 -7.16 12.68 -5.90
N LEU A 113 -7.29 11.44 -5.42
CA LEU A 113 -6.20 10.71 -4.79
C LEU A 113 -5.08 10.45 -5.79
N ARG A 114 -3.85 10.77 -5.39
CA ARG A 114 -2.65 10.50 -6.18
C ARG A 114 -1.85 9.36 -5.54
N ALA A 115 -1.96 8.16 -6.10
CA ALA A 115 -1.12 7.03 -5.71
C ALA A 115 0.15 7.00 -6.56
N ILE A 116 1.31 6.78 -5.92
CA ILE A 116 2.60 6.58 -6.60
C ILE A 116 3.03 5.13 -6.38
N VAL A 117 3.44 4.47 -7.46
CA VAL A 117 3.93 3.09 -7.44
C VAL A 117 5.30 3.03 -8.11
N GLY A 118 6.24 2.38 -7.43
CA GLY A 118 7.63 2.23 -7.89
C GLY A 118 7.79 1.15 -8.95
N HIS A 119 9.05 0.82 -9.25
CA HIS A 119 9.45 -0.38 -9.99
C HIS A 119 8.67 -0.63 -11.29
N LEU A 120 8.39 0.44 -12.06
CA LEU A 120 7.61 0.40 -13.30
C LEU A 120 6.21 -0.21 -13.14
N GLY A 121 5.55 0.09 -12.02
CA GLY A 121 4.16 -0.29 -11.77
C GLY A 121 3.99 -1.70 -11.20
N GLU A 122 5.05 -2.31 -10.66
CA GLU A 122 4.98 -3.56 -9.88
C GLU A 122 4.17 -4.65 -10.60
N HIS A 123 4.59 -5.00 -11.83
CA HIS A 123 3.93 -5.94 -12.76
C HIS A 123 2.68 -5.41 -13.47
N ILE A 124 1.85 -4.59 -12.82
CA ILE A 124 0.56 -4.16 -13.37
C ILE A 124 0.71 -3.49 -14.75
N SER A 125 1.78 -2.72 -14.94
CA SER A 125 2.04 -2.03 -16.23
C SER A 125 2.25 -2.99 -17.40
N PHE A 126 2.74 -4.20 -17.13
CA PHE A 126 2.96 -5.23 -18.15
C PHE A 126 1.73 -6.11 -18.36
N ASP A 127 0.90 -6.28 -17.33
CA ASP A 127 -0.30 -7.12 -17.37
C ASP A 127 -1.58 -6.37 -17.79
N PHE A 128 -1.52 -5.06 -18.09
CA PHE A 128 -2.70 -4.26 -18.44
C PHE A 128 -3.57 -4.86 -19.56
N GLY A 129 -2.98 -5.54 -20.54
CA GLY A 129 -3.72 -6.18 -21.64
C GLY A 129 -4.55 -7.38 -21.21
N GLU A 130 -4.15 -8.07 -20.15
CA GLU A 130 -4.83 -9.23 -19.57
C GLU A 130 -5.76 -8.83 -18.41
N LEU A 131 -5.48 -7.69 -17.77
CA LEU A 131 -6.25 -7.09 -16.67
C LEU A 131 -7.51 -6.34 -17.14
N ILE A 132 -7.94 -6.47 -18.40
CA ILE A 132 -9.23 -5.90 -18.82
C ILE A 132 -10.34 -6.71 -18.15
N ILE A 133 -10.69 -6.29 -16.93
CA ILE A 133 -11.89 -6.71 -16.23
C ILE A 133 -13.02 -5.94 -16.90
N GLY A 134 -13.76 -6.64 -17.76
CA GLY A 134 -14.85 -6.08 -18.59
C GLY A 134 -16.01 -5.51 -17.80
#